data_AF-V3Z380-F1
#
_entry.id   AF-V3Z380-F1
#
_cell.length_a   1.000
_cell.length_b   1.000
_cell.length_c   1.000
_cell.angle_alpha   90.00
_cell.angle_beta   90.00
_cell.angle_gamma   90.00
#
_symmetry.space_group_name_H-M   'P 1'
#
loop_
_entity.id
_entity.type
_entity.pdbx_description
1 polymer ?
#
loop_
_entity_poly.entity_id
_entity_poly.type
_entity_poly.pdbx_seq_one_letter_code
_entity_poly.pdbx_strand_id
1 'polypeptide(L)'
;RETQTKFSQARIQHVEKFLGLFCDTLASITRKNARLRDKGDLLSKYIMEYAGAEKANVTTQNSLVKFAENFSAIQDYRQAEINRLEAKVVRPLASYGDVCKHMKSIVKSSTVSHNKELKQKQQLEKLRQKAPGDRHQIAESELQRASKDAVHYSQALEGEMAKFEKEKIVDLKTVLADFVSVEMAFHARALEFYAKCAENVASIDEHVDLEVKRPSEMLFSNKIK
;
A
#
# COMPACT_ATOMS: atom_id res chain seq x y z
N ARG A 1 -19.58 26.52 -15.55
CA ARG A 1 -18.25 26.18 -16.11
C ARG A 1 -17.14 26.53 -15.13
N GLU A 2 -16.94 27.79 -14.73
CA GLU A 2 -15.94 28.14 -13.70
C GLU A 2 -16.15 27.43 -12.35
N THR A 3 -17.39 27.36 -11.86
CA THR A 3 -17.71 26.63 -10.62
C THR A 3 -17.37 25.14 -10.73
N GLN A 4 -17.53 24.57 -11.92
CA GLN A 4 -17.29 23.15 -12.20
C GLN A 4 -15.80 22.83 -12.26
N THR A 5 -14.98 23.66 -12.93
CA THR A 5 -13.52 23.45 -12.94
C THR A 5 -12.94 23.58 -11.53
N LYS A 6 -13.39 24.56 -10.75
CA LYS A 6 -13.01 24.71 -9.33
C LYS A 6 -13.43 23.49 -8.49
N PHE A 7 -14.64 23.00 -8.68
CA PHE A 7 -15.14 21.81 -8.00
C PHE A 7 -14.33 20.55 -8.34
N SER A 8 -14.09 20.29 -9.63
CA SER A 8 -13.26 19.17 -10.08
C SER A 8 -11.85 19.25 -9.52
N GLN A 9 -11.24 20.44 -9.52
CA GLN A 9 -9.91 20.65 -8.96
C GLN A 9 -9.84 20.33 -7.47
N ALA A 10 -10.81 20.79 -6.67
CA ALA A 10 -10.87 20.51 -5.24
C ALA A 10 -11.00 18.99 -4.97
N ARG A 11 -11.82 18.29 -5.76
CA ARG A 11 -11.98 16.83 -5.64
C ARG A 11 -10.70 16.08 -5.96
N ILE A 12 -10.01 16.42 -7.05
CA ILE A 12 -8.76 15.77 -7.43
C ILE A 12 -7.69 15.99 -6.35
N GLN A 13 -7.57 17.23 -5.83
CA GLN A 13 -6.63 17.53 -4.74
C GLN A 13 -6.94 16.74 -3.46
N HIS A 14 -8.22 16.58 -3.13
CA HIS A 14 -8.64 15.78 -1.99
C HIS A 14 -8.25 14.30 -2.17
N VAL A 15 -8.53 13.73 -3.34
CA VAL A 15 -8.19 12.33 -3.65
C VAL A 15 -6.67 12.12 -3.64
N GLU A 16 -5.91 12.96 -4.31
CA GLU A 16 -4.45 12.89 -4.36
C GLU A 16 -3.84 12.95 -2.95
N LYS A 17 -4.32 13.88 -2.11
CA LYS A 17 -3.85 14.01 -0.73
C LYS A 17 -4.07 12.72 0.05
N PHE A 18 -5.30 12.22 0.10
CA PHE A 18 -5.63 11.11 0.99
C PHE A 18 -5.13 9.76 0.46
N LEU A 19 -5.20 9.50 -0.85
CA LEU A 19 -4.63 8.28 -1.42
C LEU A 19 -3.10 8.29 -1.34
N GLY A 20 -2.46 9.45 -1.43
CA GLY A 20 -1.03 9.61 -1.13
C GLY A 20 -0.71 9.24 0.32
N LEU A 21 -1.46 9.77 1.30
CA LEU A 21 -1.29 9.41 2.71
C LEU A 21 -1.50 7.91 2.98
N PHE A 22 -2.48 7.29 2.31
CA PHE A 22 -2.72 5.86 2.42
C PHE A 22 -1.55 5.06 1.85
N CYS A 23 -1.08 5.44 0.66
CA CYS A 23 0.08 4.83 0.01
C CYS A 23 1.32 4.88 0.91
N ASP A 24 1.65 6.05 1.44
CA ASP A 24 2.83 6.25 2.28
C ASP A 24 2.77 5.43 3.57
N THR A 25 1.58 5.41 4.21
CA THR A 25 1.35 4.67 5.45
C THR A 25 1.45 3.17 5.22
N LEU A 26 0.77 2.64 4.19
CA LEU A 26 0.76 1.22 3.87
C LEU A 26 2.14 0.75 3.39
N ALA A 27 2.84 1.54 2.58
CA ALA A 27 4.23 1.25 2.22
C ALA A 27 5.14 1.24 3.45
N SER A 28 4.91 2.12 4.44
CA SER A 28 5.65 2.07 5.70
C SER A 28 5.34 0.82 6.52
N ILE A 29 4.09 0.35 6.52
CA ILE A 29 3.71 -0.91 7.19
C ILE A 29 4.44 -2.07 6.52
N THR A 30 4.38 -2.18 5.19
CA THR A 30 5.09 -3.21 4.42
C THR A 30 6.59 -3.25 4.73
N ARG A 31 7.26 -2.09 4.78
CA ARG A 31 8.69 -2.00 5.15
C ARG A 31 8.96 -2.42 6.60
N LYS A 32 8.05 -2.11 7.54
CA LYS A 32 8.18 -2.53 8.94
C LYS A 32 7.97 -4.04 9.08
N ASN A 33 7.04 -4.63 8.34
CA ASN A 33 6.86 -6.09 8.30
C ASN A 33 8.12 -6.78 7.76
N ALA A 34 8.78 -6.21 6.74
CA ALA A 34 10.06 -6.74 6.25
C ALA A 34 11.14 -6.74 7.33
N ARG A 35 11.28 -5.66 8.10
CA ARG A 35 12.23 -5.61 9.22
C ARG A 35 11.88 -6.60 10.33
N LEU A 36 10.59 -6.79 10.61
CA LEU A 36 10.13 -7.77 11.60
C LEU A 36 10.42 -9.20 11.14
N ARG A 37 10.22 -9.50 9.86
CA ARG A 37 10.61 -10.77 9.23
C ARG A 37 12.10 -11.04 9.45
N ASP A 38 12.97 -10.07 9.10
CA ASP A 38 14.42 -10.23 9.21
C ASP A 38 14.85 -10.54 10.66
N LYS A 39 14.18 -9.94 11.65
CA LYS A 39 14.42 -10.24 13.07
C LYS A 39 13.87 -11.60 13.48
N GLY A 40 12.74 -12.02 12.92
CA GLY A 40 12.20 -13.36 13.07
C GLY A 40 13.18 -14.42 12.57
N ASP A 41 13.71 -14.25 11.35
CA ASP A 41 14.68 -15.17 10.75
C ASP A 41 15.95 -15.28 11.60
N LEU A 42 16.44 -14.14 12.11
CA LEU A 42 17.60 -14.11 12.98
C LEU A 42 17.35 -14.86 14.30
N LEU A 43 16.17 -14.70 14.89
CA LEU A 43 15.80 -15.43 16.10
C LEU A 43 15.68 -16.94 15.84
N SER A 44 15.03 -17.36 14.74
CA SER A 44 14.98 -18.77 14.32
C SER A 44 16.39 -19.37 14.22
N LYS A 45 17.31 -18.63 13.60
CA LYS A 45 18.71 -19.02 13.47
C LYS A 45 19.39 -19.21 14.83
N TYR A 46 19.25 -18.26 15.76
CA TYR A 46 19.87 -18.38 17.09
C TYR A 46 19.29 -19.52 17.92
N ILE A 47 17.99 -19.78 17.83
CA ILE A 47 17.36 -20.94 18.49
C ILE A 47 17.95 -22.23 17.93
N MET A 48 18.09 -22.33 16.60
CA MET A 48 18.68 -23.49 15.95
C MET A 48 20.16 -23.68 16.35
N GLU A 49 20.95 -22.61 16.42
CA GLU A 49 22.34 -22.66 16.86
C GLU A 49 22.46 -23.12 18.32
N TYR A 50 21.61 -22.59 19.22
CA TYR A 50 21.56 -23.04 20.61
C TYR A 50 21.19 -24.52 20.70
N ALA A 51 20.16 -24.96 19.97
CA ALA A 51 19.76 -26.36 19.92
C ALA A 51 20.90 -27.25 19.40
N GLY A 52 21.66 -26.82 18.39
CA GLY A 52 22.85 -27.56 17.92
C GLY A 52 23.95 -27.71 18.98
N ALA A 53 24.06 -26.75 19.90
CA ALA A 53 25.03 -26.77 21.00
C ALA A 53 24.52 -27.51 22.25
N GLU A 54 23.20 -27.62 22.43
CA GLU A 54 22.56 -28.32 23.54
C GLU A 54 22.73 -29.84 23.39
N LYS A 55 23.54 -30.43 24.27
CA LYS A 55 23.86 -31.87 24.28
C LYS A 55 23.42 -32.57 25.56
N ALA A 56 23.13 -31.81 26.62
CA ALA A 56 22.78 -32.36 27.92
C ALA A 56 21.27 -32.60 28.02
N ASN A 57 20.47 -31.72 27.41
CA ASN A 57 19.03 -31.69 27.54
C ASN A 57 18.41 -32.12 26.18
N VAL A 58 18.26 -33.43 25.97
CA VAL A 58 17.90 -34.01 24.66
C VAL A 58 16.47 -33.65 24.23
N THR A 59 15.52 -33.61 25.17
CA THR A 59 14.14 -33.22 24.84
C THR A 59 14.07 -31.72 24.53
N THR A 60 14.73 -30.88 25.33
CA THR A 60 14.92 -29.45 25.04
C THR A 60 15.53 -29.23 23.65
N GLN A 61 16.61 -29.94 23.34
CA GLN A 61 17.28 -29.86 22.04
C GLN A 61 16.31 -30.09 20.88
N ASN A 62 15.63 -31.25 20.89
CA ASN A 62 14.73 -31.66 19.82
C ASN A 62 13.54 -30.70 19.67
N SER A 63 13.00 -30.22 20.79
CA SER A 63 11.90 -29.26 20.80
C SER A 63 12.31 -27.90 20.23
N LEU A 64 13.52 -27.42 20.53
CA LEU A 64 14.03 -26.15 20.00
C LEU A 64 14.33 -26.22 18.50
N VAL A 65 14.82 -27.35 17.98
CA VAL A 65 14.97 -27.56 16.52
C VAL A 65 13.61 -27.39 15.82
N LYS A 66 12.58 -28.12 16.27
CA LYS A 66 11.24 -28.05 15.69
C LYS A 66 10.60 -26.67 15.86
N PHE A 67 10.83 -26.02 17.00
CA PHE A 67 10.36 -24.66 17.23
C PHE A 67 10.97 -23.69 16.21
N ALA A 68 12.29 -23.74 16.02
CA ALA A 68 13.00 -22.86 15.08
C ALA A 68 12.50 -23.06 13.65
N GLU A 69 12.28 -24.29 13.21
CA GLU A 69 11.73 -24.61 11.88
C GLU A 69 10.32 -24.03 11.69
N ASN A 70 9.42 -24.26 12.64
CA ASN A 70 8.05 -23.74 12.58
C ASN A 70 8.02 -22.20 12.66
N PHE A 71 8.86 -21.60 13.50
CA PHE A 71 8.96 -20.15 13.63
C PHE A 71 9.57 -19.50 12.37
N SER A 72 10.50 -20.18 11.70
CA SER A 72 11.03 -19.77 10.39
C SER A 72 9.94 -19.79 9.32
N ALA A 73 9.09 -20.81 9.29
CA ALA A 73 7.97 -20.88 8.33
C ALA A 73 7.01 -19.68 8.47
N ILE A 74 6.79 -19.16 9.68
CA ILE A 74 6.00 -17.94 9.90
C ILE A 74 6.61 -16.74 9.15
N GLN A 75 7.93 -16.66 9.09
CA GLN A 75 8.61 -15.57 8.39
C GLN A 75 8.53 -15.71 6.86
N ASP A 76 8.51 -16.94 6.33
CA ASP A 76 8.22 -17.18 4.92
C ASP A 76 6.81 -16.69 4.54
N TYR A 77 5.82 -16.97 5.39
CA TYR A 77 4.46 -16.43 5.20
C TYR A 77 4.42 -14.91 5.32
N ARG A 78 5.22 -14.32 6.22
CA ARG A 78 5.37 -12.87 6.32
C ARG A 78 6.00 -12.28 5.05
N GLN A 79 6.96 -12.98 4.43
CA GLN A 79 7.51 -12.55 3.14
C GLN A 79 6.44 -12.58 2.04
N ALA A 80 5.59 -13.60 2.02
CA ALA A 80 4.47 -13.69 1.09
C ALA A 80 3.44 -12.56 1.31
N GLU A 81 3.14 -12.22 2.58
CA GLU A 81 2.32 -11.07 2.96
C GLU A 81 2.91 -9.77 2.39
N ILE A 82 4.18 -9.47 2.68
CA ILE A 82 4.90 -8.28 2.20
C ILE A 82 4.80 -8.14 0.68
N ASN A 83 5.08 -9.23 -0.05
CA ASN A 83 5.02 -9.24 -1.52
C ASN A 83 3.61 -8.94 -2.04
N ARG A 84 2.58 -9.48 -1.38
CA ARG A 84 1.18 -9.27 -1.76
C ARG A 84 0.68 -7.87 -1.41
N LEU A 85 1.04 -7.34 -0.25
CA LEU A 85 0.75 -5.96 0.13
C LEU A 85 1.38 -4.98 -0.86
N GLU A 86 2.65 -5.20 -1.24
CA GLU A 86 3.31 -4.35 -2.23
C GLU A 86 2.58 -4.37 -3.57
N ALA A 87 2.24 -5.57 -4.07
CA ALA A 87 1.66 -5.75 -5.39
C ALA A 87 0.19 -5.29 -5.48
N LYS A 88 -0.63 -5.59 -4.46
CA LYS A 88 -2.08 -5.41 -4.50
C LYS A 88 -2.59 -4.17 -3.76
N VAL A 89 -1.75 -3.57 -2.92
CA VAL A 89 -2.16 -2.44 -2.07
C VAL A 89 -1.31 -1.22 -2.37
N VAL A 90 0.01 -1.32 -2.22
CA VAL A 90 0.92 -0.17 -2.37
C VAL A 90 0.99 0.30 -3.83
N ARG A 91 1.25 -0.59 -4.79
CA ARG A 91 1.36 -0.21 -6.20
C ARG A 91 0.07 0.41 -6.78
N PRO A 92 -1.13 -0.15 -6.52
CA PRO A 92 -2.37 0.49 -6.97
C PRO A 92 -2.60 1.87 -6.35
N LEU A 93 -2.25 2.08 -5.07
CA LEU A 93 -2.34 3.42 -4.48
C LEU A 93 -1.31 4.39 -5.07
N ALA A 94 -0.10 3.91 -5.36
CA ALA A 94 0.96 4.73 -5.96
C ALA A 94 0.60 5.23 -7.37
N SER A 95 -0.10 4.41 -8.16
CA SER A 95 -0.50 4.79 -9.53
C SER A 95 -1.47 5.98 -9.56
N TYR A 96 -2.18 6.26 -8.46
CA TYR A 96 -3.06 7.43 -8.36
C TYR A 96 -2.31 8.76 -8.46
N GLY A 97 -0.99 8.79 -8.25
CA GLY A 97 -0.17 9.97 -8.55
C GLY A 97 -0.26 10.38 -10.02
N ASP A 98 -0.15 9.42 -10.94
CA ASP A 98 -0.26 9.66 -12.38
C ASP A 98 -1.70 9.94 -12.81
N VAL A 99 -2.67 9.22 -12.23
CA VAL A 99 -4.11 9.45 -12.49
C VAL A 99 -4.49 10.89 -12.11
N CYS A 100 -4.09 11.35 -10.92
CA CYS A 100 -4.39 12.71 -10.46
C CYS A 100 -3.67 13.76 -11.31
N LYS A 101 -2.41 13.51 -11.70
CA LYS A 101 -1.65 14.38 -12.60
C LYS A 101 -2.33 14.52 -13.96
N HIS A 102 -2.81 13.43 -14.53
CA HIS A 102 -3.57 13.44 -15.79
C HIS A 102 -4.84 14.27 -15.66
N MET A 103 -5.65 14.02 -14.62
CA MET A 103 -6.92 14.74 -14.43
C MET A 103 -6.71 16.25 -14.20
N LYS A 104 -5.65 16.64 -13.48
CA LYS A 104 -5.25 18.06 -13.35
C LYS A 104 -4.93 18.71 -14.70
N SER A 105 -4.31 17.98 -15.62
CA SER A 105 -4.03 18.48 -16.97
C SER A 105 -5.33 18.78 -17.74
N ILE A 106 -6.33 17.91 -17.63
CA ILE A 106 -7.65 18.11 -18.25
C ILE A 106 -8.34 19.35 -17.66
N VAL A 107 -8.35 19.49 -16.33
CA VAL A 107 -8.89 20.68 -15.65
C VAL A 107 -8.18 21.96 -16.10
N LYS A 108 -6.85 21.92 -16.26
CA LYS A 108 -6.06 23.04 -16.74
C LYS A 108 -6.47 23.45 -18.16
N SER A 109 -6.58 22.50 -19.09
CA SER A 109 -7.02 22.76 -20.47
C SER A 109 -8.43 23.36 -20.53
N SER A 110 -9.36 22.81 -19.73
CA SER A 110 -10.73 23.34 -19.62
C SER A 110 -10.75 24.77 -19.06
N THR A 111 -9.93 25.05 -18.04
CA THR A 111 -9.80 26.39 -17.45
C THR A 111 -9.21 27.40 -18.44
N VAL A 112 -8.19 27.02 -19.21
CA VAL A 112 -7.59 27.89 -20.24
C VAL A 112 -8.60 28.22 -21.33
N SER A 113 -9.34 27.22 -21.81
CA SER A 113 -10.39 27.42 -22.84
C SER A 113 -11.48 28.36 -22.34
N HIS A 114 -11.94 28.17 -21.10
CA HIS A 114 -12.95 29.03 -20.49
C HIS A 114 -12.47 30.48 -20.31
N ASN A 115 -11.22 30.68 -19.86
CA ASN A 115 -10.64 32.01 -19.72
C ASN A 115 -10.48 32.72 -21.08
N LYS A 116 -10.20 31.97 -22.16
CA LYS A 116 -10.14 32.49 -23.52
C LYS A 116 -11.52 32.93 -24.02
N GLU A 117 -12.56 32.13 -23.78
CA GLU A 117 -13.95 32.49 -24.06
C GLU A 117 -14.35 33.79 -23.34
N LEU A 118 -14.05 33.89 -22.04
CA LEU A 118 -14.37 35.08 -21.24
C LEU A 118 -13.68 36.36 -21.75
N LYS A 119 -12.38 36.26 -22.08
CA LYS A 119 -11.63 37.38 -22.65
C LYS A 119 -12.20 37.87 -23.98
N GLN A 120 -12.52 36.93 -24.88
CA GLN A 120 -13.11 37.27 -26.17
C GLN A 120 -14.49 37.92 -26.03
N LYS A 121 -15.30 37.45 -25.07
CA LYS A 121 -16.59 38.05 -24.75
C LYS A 121 -16.45 39.50 -24.27
N GLN A 122 -15.54 39.75 -23.33
CA GLN A 122 -15.26 41.10 -22.82
C GLN A 122 -14.72 42.04 -23.91
N GLN A 123 -13.92 41.52 -24.83
CA GLN A 123 -13.38 42.30 -25.95
C GLN A 123 -14.48 42.70 -26.93
N LEU A 124 -15.39 41.79 -27.27
CA LEU A 124 -16.54 42.08 -28.14
C LEU A 124 -17.49 43.12 -27.49
N GLU A 125 -17.76 43.01 -26.19
CA GLU A 125 -18.58 43.99 -25.46
C GLU A 125 -17.97 45.40 -25.51
N LYS A 126 -16.66 45.51 -25.32
CA LYS A 126 -15.94 46.80 -25.45
C LYS A 126 -15.97 47.35 -26.87
N LEU A 127 -15.84 46.49 -27.89
CA LEU A 127 -15.92 46.92 -29.29
C LEU A 127 -17.32 47.40 -29.65
N ARG A 128 -18.37 46.74 -29.16
CA ARG A 128 -19.77 47.16 -29.39
C ARG A 128 -20.07 48.57 -28.88
N GLN A 129 -19.34 49.04 -27.87
CA GLN A 129 -19.46 50.40 -27.34
C GLN A 129 -18.74 51.49 -28.19
N LYS A 130 -17.88 51.12 -29.15
CA LYS A 130 -16.95 52.06 -29.85
C LYS A 130 -17.19 52.22 -31.37
N ALA A 131 -18.46 52.24 -31.79
CA ALA A 131 -18.96 52.37 -33.18
C ALA A 131 -18.84 51.11 -34.08
N PRO A 132 -19.78 50.89 -35.03
CA PRO A 132 -19.88 49.65 -35.80
C PRO A 132 -18.97 49.62 -37.03
N GLY A 133 -18.28 48.51 -37.27
CA GLY A 133 -17.49 48.27 -38.49
C GLY A 133 -17.00 46.82 -38.60
N ASP A 134 -16.26 46.48 -39.66
CA ASP A 134 -15.79 45.11 -39.97
C ASP A 134 -15.04 44.40 -38.82
N ARG A 135 -14.46 45.16 -37.89
CA ARG A 135 -13.85 44.65 -36.66
C ARG A 135 -14.83 43.88 -35.75
N HIS A 136 -16.14 44.14 -35.84
CA HIS A 136 -17.16 43.38 -35.10
C HIS A 136 -17.33 41.96 -35.63
N GLN A 137 -17.40 41.77 -36.95
CA GLN A 137 -17.60 40.43 -37.54
C GLN A 137 -16.43 39.50 -37.20
N ILE A 138 -15.19 40.01 -37.24
CA ILE A 138 -14.00 39.23 -36.87
C ILE A 138 -14.05 38.82 -35.39
N ALA A 139 -14.36 39.76 -34.49
CA ALA A 139 -14.46 39.47 -33.06
C ALA A 139 -15.61 38.50 -32.71
N GLU A 140 -16.73 38.57 -33.43
CA GLU A 140 -17.84 37.63 -33.29
C GLU A 140 -17.46 36.21 -33.72
N SER A 141 -16.74 36.07 -34.84
CA SER A 141 -16.22 34.78 -35.31
C SER A 141 -15.21 34.17 -34.32
N GLU A 142 -14.29 34.98 -33.78
CA GLU A 142 -13.33 34.54 -32.77
C GLU A 142 -14.01 34.09 -31.48
N LEU A 143 -15.03 34.83 -31.01
CA LEU A 143 -15.84 34.45 -29.85
C LEU A 143 -16.58 33.14 -30.10
N GLN A 144 -17.21 32.97 -31.28
CA GLN A 144 -17.90 31.72 -31.62
C GLN A 144 -16.95 30.51 -31.58
N ARG A 145 -15.72 30.65 -32.10
CA ARG A 145 -14.71 29.59 -32.02
C ARG A 145 -14.33 29.30 -30.57
N ALA A 146 -14.03 30.33 -29.78
CA ALA A 146 -13.68 30.18 -28.37
C ALA A 146 -14.80 29.54 -27.53
N SER A 147 -16.07 29.88 -27.82
CA SER A 147 -17.22 29.26 -27.16
C SER A 147 -17.40 27.79 -27.55
N LYS A 148 -17.18 27.41 -28.82
CA LYS A 148 -17.19 26.00 -29.24
C LYS A 148 -16.11 25.19 -28.52
N ASP A 149 -14.89 25.72 -28.47
CA ASP A 149 -13.78 25.10 -27.73
C ASP A 149 -14.14 24.95 -26.24
N ALA A 150 -14.69 25.99 -25.61
CA ALA A 150 -15.07 25.96 -24.20
C ALA A 150 -16.15 24.93 -23.89
N VAL A 151 -17.16 24.76 -24.76
CA VAL A 151 -18.17 23.70 -24.64
C VAL A 151 -17.52 22.32 -24.73
N HIS A 152 -16.68 22.11 -25.75
CA HIS A 152 -16.00 20.84 -25.97
C HIS A 152 -15.16 20.41 -24.75
N TYR A 153 -14.31 21.30 -24.22
CA TYR A 153 -13.51 20.99 -23.03
C TYR A 153 -14.31 20.87 -21.73
N SER A 154 -15.48 21.51 -21.64
CA SER A 154 -16.39 21.33 -20.50
C SER A 154 -17.00 19.93 -20.49
N GLN A 155 -17.47 19.46 -21.65
CA GLN A 155 -18.04 18.11 -21.80
C GLN A 155 -16.98 17.02 -21.59
N ALA A 156 -15.77 17.22 -22.12
CA ALA A 156 -14.65 16.31 -21.89
C ALA A 156 -14.30 16.20 -20.40
N LEU A 157 -14.26 17.34 -19.69
CA LEU A 157 -14.03 17.35 -18.24
C LEU A 157 -15.12 16.62 -17.47
N GLU A 158 -16.39 16.78 -17.84
CA GLU A 158 -17.51 16.05 -17.21
C GLU A 158 -17.37 14.53 -17.36
N GLY A 159 -17.09 14.05 -18.58
CA GLY A 159 -16.92 12.64 -18.86
C GLY A 159 -15.74 12.02 -18.08
N GLU A 160 -14.60 12.70 -18.11
CA GLU A 160 -13.38 12.23 -17.44
C GLU A 160 -13.51 12.28 -15.92
N MET A 161 -14.19 13.29 -15.35
CA MET A 161 -14.48 13.33 -13.92
C MET A 161 -15.46 12.22 -13.50
N ALA A 162 -16.46 11.91 -14.30
CA ALA A 162 -17.38 10.81 -14.00
C ALA A 162 -16.64 9.45 -13.99
N LYS A 163 -15.73 9.24 -14.95
CA LYS A 163 -14.87 8.05 -15.01
C LYS A 163 -13.93 7.98 -13.80
N PHE A 164 -13.23 9.06 -13.50
CA PHE A 164 -12.33 9.18 -12.35
C PHE A 164 -13.02 8.83 -11.04
N GLU A 165 -14.23 9.36 -10.80
CA GLU A 165 -14.97 9.09 -9.58
C GLU A 165 -15.42 7.63 -9.47
N LYS A 166 -15.82 7.02 -10.59
CA LYS A 166 -16.20 5.61 -10.65
C LYS A 166 -14.99 4.71 -10.37
N GLU A 167 -13.89 4.91 -11.09
CA GLU A 167 -12.66 4.13 -10.93
C GLU A 167 -12.12 4.23 -9.51
N LYS A 168 -12.06 5.45 -8.95
CA LYS A 168 -11.68 5.70 -7.56
C LYS A 168 -12.46 4.87 -6.55
N ILE A 169 -13.79 4.77 -6.69
CA ILE A 169 -14.61 4.01 -5.75
C ILE A 169 -14.32 2.51 -5.87
N VAL A 170 -14.22 2.01 -7.10
CA VAL A 170 -13.94 0.59 -7.37
C VAL A 170 -12.56 0.19 -6.86
N ASP A 171 -11.55 1.00 -7.16
CA ASP A 171 -10.16 0.73 -6.77
C ASP A 171 -9.99 0.82 -5.27
N LEU A 172 -10.56 1.83 -4.60
CA LEU A 172 -10.48 1.94 -3.14
C LEU A 172 -11.13 0.73 -2.46
N LYS A 173 -12.30 0.30 -2.94
CA LYS A 173 -12.94 -0.92 -2.45
C LYS A 173 -12.04 -2.14 -2.62
N THR A 174 -11.40 -2.26 -3.78
CA THR A 174 -10.54 -3.40 -4.13
C THR A 174 -9.29 -3.41 -3.26
N VAL A 175 -8.59 -2.29 -3.15
CA VAL A 175 -7.38 -2.13 -2.33
C VAL A 175 -7.64 -2.48 -0.87
N LEU A 176 -8.74 -1.98 -0.29
CA LEU A 176 -9.08 -2.26 1.10
C LEU A 176 -9.47 -3.74 1.30
N ALA A 177 -10.20 -4.33 0.36
CA ALA A 177 -10.56 -5.75 0.41
C ALA A 177 -9.31 -6.66 0.27
N ASP A 178 -8.41 -6.33 -0.65
CA ASP A 178 -7.15 -7.05 -0.82
C ASP A 178 -6.26 -6.92 0.41
N PHE A 179 -6.16 -5.72 1.02
CA PHE A 179 -5.42 -5.52 2.27
C PHE A 179 -5.91 -6.47 3.36
N VAL A 180 -7.22 -6.44 3.67
CA VAL A 180 -7.81 -7.31 4.70
C VAL A 180 -7.60 -8.79 4.36
N SER A 181 -7.80 -9.18 3.09
CA SER A 181 -7.63 -10.57 2.66
C SER A 181 -6.19 -11.08 2.80
N VAL A 182 -5.21 -10.22 2.51
CA VAL A 182 -3.78 -10.55 2.65
C VAL A 182 -3.41 -10.72 4.12
N GLU A 183 -3.80 -9.77 4.98
CA GLU A 183 -3.57 -9.84 6.43
C GLU A 183 -4.23 -11.07 7.05
N MET A 184 -5.50 -11.36 6.71
CA MET A 184 -6.20 -12.56 7.17
C MET A 184 -5.47 -13.85 6.78
N ALA A 185 -5.00 -13.94 5.53
CA ALA A 185 -4.28 -15.12 5.05
C ALA A 185 -2.95 -15.32 5.80
N PHE A 186 -2.23 -14.24 6.10
CA PHE A 186 -1.02 -14.29 6.91
C PHE A 186 -1.35 -14.73 8.35
N HIS A 187 -2.28 -14.06 9.01
CA HIS A 187 -2.63 -14.35 10.40
C HIS A 187 -3.14 -15.78 10.62
N ALA A 188 -3.92 -16.31 9.68
CA ALA A 188 -4.38 -17.70 9.74
C ALA A 188 -3.19 -18.69 9.74
N ARG A 189 -2.20 -18.47 8.87
CA ARG A 189 -0.98 -19.31 8.82
C ARG A 189 -0.09 -19.07 10.02
N ALA A 190 0.10 -17.83 10.43
CA ALA A 190 0.88 -17.51 11.62
C ALA A 190 0.31 -18.21 12.86
N LEU A 191 -1.01 -18.18 13.05
CA LEU A 191 -1.68 -18.86 14.17
C LEU A 191 -1.45 -20.37 14.14
N GLU A 192 -1.59 -21.00 12.97
CA GLU A 192 -1.33 -22.44 12.78
C GLU A 192 0.09 -22.82 13.23
N PHE A 193 1.10 -22.07 12.79
CA PHE A 193 2.49 -22.35 13.14
C PHE A 193 2.87 -21.94 14.56
N TYR A 194 2.27 -20.88 15.11
CA TYR A 194 2.43 -20.55 16.53
C TYR A 194 1.85 -21.61 17.44
N ALA A 195 0.74 -22.26 17.07
CA ALA A 195 0.20 -23.40 17.81
C ALA A 195 1.20 -24.57 17.83
N LYS A 196 1.81 -24.91 16.69
CA LYS A 196 2.89 -25.91 16.61
C LYS A 196 4.09 -25.52 17.47
N CYS A 197 4.49 -24.25 17.46
CA CYS A 197 5.55 -23.75 18.33
C CYS A 197 5.21 -23.94 19.81
N ALA A 198 3.97 -23.68 20.23
CA ALA A 198 3.52 -23.89 21.60
C ALA A 198 3.56 -25.38 21.99
N GLU A 199 3.13 -26.28 21.10
CA GLU A 199 3.26 -27.73 21.30
C GLU A 199 4.72 -28.16 21.44
N ASN A 200 5.63 -27.64 20.61
CA ASN A 200 7.06 -27.94 20.72
C ASN A 200 7.60 -27.53 22.10
N VAL A 201 7.27 -26.34 22.59
CA VAL A 201 7.70 -25.90 23.93
C VAL A 201 7.10 -26.79 25.03
N ALA A 202 5.83 -27.15 24.92
CA ALA A 202 5.16 -28.03 25.89
C ALA A 202 5.74 -29.46 25.91
N SER A 203 6.42 -29.88 24.84
CA SER A 203 7.06 -31.19 24.74
C SER A 203 8.45 -31.28 25.38
N ILE A 204 8.96 -30.18 25.94
CA ILE A 204 10.18 -30.19 26.75
C ILE A 204 9.89 -30.93 28.05
N ASP A 205 10.69 -31.97 28.34
CA ASP A 205 10.57 -32.79 29.54
C ASP A 205 11.79 -32.56 30.43
N GLU A 206 11.60 -31.70 31.44
CA GLU A 206 12.64 -31.37 32.42
C GLU A 206 13.09 -32.60 33.21
N HIS A 207 12.21 -33.57 33.47
CA HIS A 207 12.57 -34.76 34.22
C HIS A 207 13.54 -35.61 33.41
N VAL A 208 13.20 -35.91 32.15
CA VAL A 208 14.08 -36.67 31.25
C VAL A 208 15.42 -35.94 31.03
N ASP A 209 15.38 -34.62 30.82
CA ASP A 209 16.59 -33.83 30.60
C ASP A 209 17.49 -33.76 31.84
N LEU A 210 16.92 -33.81 33.05
CA LEU A 210 17.66 -33.76 34.30
C LEU A 210 18.04 -35.14 34.87
N GLU A 211 17.33 -36.22 34.52
CA GLU A 211 17.62 -37.58 34.98
C GLU A 211 18.97 -38.12 34.48
N VAL A 212 19.48 -37.60 33.36
CA VAL A 212 20.85 -37.89 32.87
C VAL A 212 21.93 -37.38 33.84
N LYS A 213 21.55 -36.63 34.89
CA LYS A 213 22.42 -36.10 35.94
C LYS A 213 22.04 -36.66 37.31
N ARG A 214 22.51 -37.87 37.63
CA ARG A 214 22.96 -38.15 39.00
C ARG A 214 24.50 -38.04 39.04
N PRO A 215 25.06 -36.93 39.57
CA PRO A 215 26.50 -36.74 39.72
C PRO A 215 27.20 -37.85 40.52
N SER A 216 26.44 -38.61 41.32
CA SER A 216 26.95 -39.79 42.01
C SER A 216 27.49 -40.85 41.06
N GLU A 217 27.04 -40.96 39.81
CA GLU A 217 27.50 -42.00 38.87
C GLU A 217 28.69 -41.54 38.00
N MET A 218 28.89 -40.23 37.82
CA MET A 218 30.02 -39.67 37.05
C MET A 218 31.33 -39.63 37.85
N LEU A 219 31.27 -39.65 39.18
CA LEU A 219 32.47 -39.64 40.06
C LEU A 219 33.06 -41.03 40.33
N PHE A 220 32.32 -42.12 40.10
CA PHE A 220 32.84 -43.48 40.32
C PHE A 220 33.45 -44.13 39.06
N SER A 221 33.27 -43.57 37.87
CA SER A 221 33.91 -44.09 36.65
C SER A 221 35.38 -43.65 36.51
N ASN A 222 35.78 -42.54 37.15
CA ASN A 222 37.16 -42.01 37.12
C ASN A 222 38.05 -42.46 38.29
N LYS A 223 37.62 -43.44 39.10
CA LYS A 223 38.43 -44.04 40.18
C LYS A 223 38.82 -45.50 39.96
N ILE A 224 38.60 -46.05 38.77
CA ILE A 224 39.10 -47.38 38.39
C ILE A 224 39.83 -47.28 37.05
N LYS A 225 40.97 -46.58 37.03
CA LYS A 225 42.13 -46.86 36.18
C LYS A 225 43.39 -46.51 36.94
#